data_AF-A0A9P1CKZ0-F1
#
_entry.id   AF-A0A9P1CKZ0-F1
#
_cell.length_a   1.000
_cell.length_b   1.000
_cell.length_c   1.000
_cell.angle_alpha   90.00
_cell.angle_beta   90.00
_cell.angle_gamma   90.00
#
_symmetry.space_group_name_H-M   'P 1'
#
loop_
_entity.id
_entity.type
_entity.pdbx_description
1 polymer ?
#
loop_
_entity_poly.entity_id
_entity_poly.type
_entity_poly.pdbx_seq_one_letter_code
_entity_poly.pdbx_strand_id
1 'polypeptide(L)'
;MALVLAAFQAQQLLGAGYNSTELSKAGFSITELRDAGVGLAELALVASARDLRNAGFNEKQMSGANFSLDELKSAGFNARELKTVGFSAEDLRLSASTVRTS
;
A
#
# COMPACT_ATOMS: atom_id res chain seq x y z
N MET A 1 16.04 2.12 18.10
CA MET A 1 16.25 0.67 18.32
C MET A 1 14.96 -0.17 18.29
N ALA A 2 13.76 0.41 18.48
CA ALA A 2 12.51 -0.38 18.57
C ALA A 2 11.96 -0.90 17.22
N LEU A 3 12.16 -0.19 16.10
CA LEU A 3 11.61 -0.59 14.79
C LEU A 3 12.12 -1.96 14.29
N VAL A 4 13.38 -2.28 14.56
CA VAL A 4 14.01 -3.52 14.06
C VAL A 4 13.43 -4.76 14.75
N LEU A 5 13.01 -4.63 16.01
CA LEU A 5 12.41 -5.72 16.79
C LEU A 5 11.05 -6.12 16.23
N ALA A 6 10.21 -5.14 15.88
CA ALA A 6 8.88 -5.40 15.35
C ALA A 6 8.93 -6.04 13.95
N ALA A 7 9.81 -5.55 13.06
CA ALA A 7 10.03 -6.16 11.75
C ALA A 7 10.50 -7.62 11.89
N PHE A 8 11.43 -7.90 12.81
CA PHE A 8 11.88 -9.27 13.06
C PHE A 8 10.76 -10.19 13.57
N GLN A 9 9.90 -9.66 14.44
CA GLN A 9 8.76 -10.39 14.98
C GLN A 9 7.70 -10.67 13.91
N ALA A 10 7.38 -9.70 13.05
CA ALA A 10 6.52 -9.91 11.90
C ALA A 10 7.08 -11.00 10.96
N GLN A 11 8.39 -10.99 10.71
CA GLN A 11 9.05 -12.01 9.89
C GLN A 11 8.94 -13.42 10.49
N GLN A 12 9.11 -13.56 11.81
CA GLN A 12 8.92 -14.84 12.50
C GLN A 12 7.48 -15.34 12.42
N LEU A 13 6.50 -14.43 12.58
CA LEU A 13 5.08 -14.76 12.49
C LEU A 13 4.70 -15.21 11.06
N LEU A 14 5.21 -14.56 10.01
CA LEU A 14 5.04 -15.01 8.63
C LEU A 14 5.59 -16.42 8.42
N GLY A 15 6.79 -16.70 8.97
CA GLY A 15 7.38 -18.03 8.94
C GLY A 15 6.59 -19.07 9.74
N ALA A 16 5.82 -18.65 10.74
CA ALA A 16 4.92 -19.49 11.52
C ALA A 16 3.55 -19.70 10.86
N GLY A 17 3.29 -19.09 9.69
CA GLY A 17 2.04 -19.22 8.93
C GLY A 17 1.02 -18.12 9.18
N TYR A 18 1.37 -17.07 9.93
CA TYR A 18 0.52 -15.88 10.05
C TYR A 18 0.56 -15.11 8.74
N ASN A 19 -0.57 -14.50 8.38
CA ASN A 19 -0.66 -13.64 7.22
C ASN A 19 -0.57 -12.16 7.61
N SER A 20 -0.33 -11.31 6.61
CA SER A 20 -0.30 -9.86 6.74
C SER A 20 -1.54 -9.27 7.45
N THR A 21 -2.70 -9.95 7.40
CA THR A 21 -3.95 -9.47 8.01
C THR A 21 -3.88 -9.60 9.52
N GLU A 22 -3.37 -10.73 10.01
CA GLU A 22 -3.20 -10.96 11.44
C GLU A 22 -2.11 -10.06 12.03
N LEU A 23 -1.06 -9.77 11.26
CA LEU A 23 -0.04 -8.83 11.67
C LEU A 23 -0.59 -7.40 11.77
N SER A 24 -1.37 -6.96 10.79
CA SER A 24 -2.06 -5.67 10.86
C SER A 24 -2.99 -5.59 12.10
N LYS A 25 -3.72 -6.67 12.39
CA LYS A 25 -4.56 -6.78 13.61
C LYS A 25 -3.75 -6.80 14.91
N ALA A 26 -2.54 -7.34 14.89
CA ALA A 26 -1.61 -7.32 16.02
C ALA A 26 -0.99 -5.93 16.27
N GLY A 27 -1.27 -4.96 15.40
CA GLY A 27 -0.82 -3.57 15.55
C GLY A 27 0.51 -3.28 14.85
N PHE A 28 0.99 -4.17 13.97
CA PHE A 28 2.19 -3.90 13.18
C PHE A 28 1.91 -2.85 12.12
N SER A 29 2.85 -1.91 12.00
CA SER A 29 2.80 -0.88 10.97
C SER A 29 3.27 -1.43 9.62
N ILE A 30 2.74 -0.89 8.53
CA ILE A 30 3.11 -1.30 7.17
C ILE A 30 4.60 -1.13 6.89
N THR A 31 5.23 -0.11 7.48
CA THR A 31 6.69 0.09 7.43
C THR A 31 7.43 -1.09 8.06
N GLU A 32 6.96 -1.60 9.19
CA GLU A 32 7.57 -2.74 9.90
C GLU A 32 7.40 -4.03 9.10
N LEU A 33 6.23 -4.23 8.48
CA LEU A 33 5.98 -5.36 7.60
C LEU A 33 6.85 -5.32 6.34
N ARG A 34 7.02 -4.14 5.74
CA ARG A 34 7.97 -3.93 4.64
C ARG A 34 9.40 -4.25 5.07
N ASP A 35 9.84 -3.73 6.22
CA ASP A 35 11.17 -4.02 6.78
C ASP A 35 11.33 -5.51 7.15
N ALA A 36 10.24 -6.21 7.45
CA ALA A 36 10.18 -7.66 7.64
C ALA A 36 10.28 -8.46 6.32
N GLY A 37 10.34 -7.79 5.17
CA GLY A 37 10.41 -8.41 3.86
C GLY A 37 9.05 -8.80 3.26
N VAL A 38 7.93 -8.29 3.80
CA VAL A 38 6.60 -8.51 3.22
C VAL A 38 6.51 -7.80 1.86
N GLY A 39 6.11 -8.56 0.83
CA GLY A 39 5.92 -8.02 -0.50
C GLY A 39 4.77 -7.00 -0.55
N LEU A 40 4.90 -6.01 -1.44
CA LEU A 40 3.87 -4.98 -1.66
C LEU A 40 2.48 -5.57 -1.93
N ALA A 41 2.40 -6.68 -2.68
CA ALA A 41 1.13 -7.35 -2.98
C ALA A 41 0.43 -7.88 -1.72
N GLU A 42 1.19 -8.45 -0.78
CA GLU A 42 0.67 -8.89 0.52
C GLU A 42 0.22 -7.69 1.37
N LEU A 43 1.04 -6.64 1.42
CA LEU A 43 0.67 -5.41 2.14
C LEU A 43 -0.59 -4.78 1.56
N ALA A 44 -0.76 -4.81 0.24
CA ALA A 44 -1.93 -4.27 -0.44
C ALA A 44 -3.24 -5.00 -0.10
N LEU A 45 -3.18 -6.24 0.41
CA LEU A 45 -4.37 -6.97 0.86
C LEU A 45 -4.89 -6.46 2.22
N VAL A 46 -4.03 -5.81 3.00
CA VAL A 46 -4.29 -5.49 4.41
C VAL A 46 -4.15 -4.02 4.74
N ALA A 47 -3.60 -3.26 3.79
CA ALA A 47 -3.24 -1.88 3.90
C ALA A 47 -3.78 -1.10 2.71
N SER A 48 -4.22 0.13 2.96
CA SER A 48 -4.62 1.01 1.88
C SER A 48 -3.38 1.57 1.17
N ALA A 49 -3.55 2.04 -0.06
CA ALA A 49 -2.51 2.80 -0.77
C ALA A 49 -1.95 3.96 0.08
N ARG A 50 -2.77 4.53 0.98
CA ARG A 50 -2.34 5.58 1.92
C ARG A 50 -1.31 5.08 2.94
N ASP A 51 -1.53 3.90 3.50
CA ASP A 51 -0.65 3.31 4.49
C ASP A 51 0.66 2.86 3.86
N LEU A 52 0.60 2.31 2.65
CA LEU A 52 1.79 2.01 1.86
C LEU A 52 2.58 3.29 1.53
N ARG A 53 1.90 4.40 1.20
CA ARG A 53 2.56 5.68 0.96
C ARG A 53 3.27 6.17 2.21
N ASN A 54 2.62 6.05 3.37
CA ASN A 54 3.23 6.37 4.67
C ASN A 54 4.41 5.45 5.01
N ALA A 55 4.36 4.20 4.56
CA ALA A 55 5.48 3.26 4.64
C ALA A 55 6.60 3.56 3.63
N GLY A 56 6.47 4.61 2.81
CA GLY A 56 7.50 5.04 1.87
C GLY A 56 7.49 4.32 0.53
N PHE A 57 6.38 3.68 0.15
CA PHE A 57 6.21 3.16 -1.20
C PHE A 57 5.85 4.29 -2.17
N ASN A 58 6.45 4.25 -3.36
CA ASN A 58 6.20 5.22 -4.42
C ASN A 58 5.12 4.69 -5.37
N GLU A 59 4.53 5.59 -6.16
CA GLU A 59 3.51 5.29 -7.16
C GLU A 59 3.95 4.16 -8.11
N LYS A 60 5.21 4.17 -8.57
CA LYS A 60 5.75 3.14 -9.47
C LYS A 60 5.74 1.75 -8.85
N GLN A 61 5.97 1.66 -7.54
CA GLN A 61 5.89 0.39 -6.83
C GLN A 61 4.42 0.00 -6.70
N MET A 62 3.55 0.92 -6.29
CA MET A 62 2.12 0.66 -6.13
C MET A 62 1.40 0.26 -7.42
N SER A 63 1.88 0.73 -8.58
CA SER A 63 1.36 0.30 -9.88
C SER A 63 1.45 -1.22 -10.09
N GLY A 64 2.38 -1.90 -9.41
CA GLY A 64 2.53 -3.36 -9.45
C GLY A 64 1.63 -4.11 -8.46
N ALA A 65 0.95 -3.42 -7.53
CA ALA A 65 0.08 -4.03 -6.52
C ALA A 65 -1.42 -4.05 -6.88
N ASN A 66 -1.76 -3.90 -8.17
CA ASN A 66 -3.15 -3.93 -8.64
C ASN A 66 -4.06 -2.82 -8.05
N PHE A 67 -3.47 -1.74 -7.55
CA PHE A 67 -4.25 -0.61 -7.02
C PHE A 67 -4.98 0.15 -8.12
N SER A 68 -6.24 0.47 -7.84
CA SER A 68 -7.02 1.33 -8.72
C SER A 68 -6.59 2.79 -8.57
N LEU A 69 -6.78 3.54 -9.65
CA LEU A 69 -6.45 4.97 -9.69
C LEU A 69 -7.20 5.78 -8.61
N ASP A 70 -8.44 5.36 -8.30
CA ASP A 70 -9.25 5.96 -7.24
C ASP A 70 -8.63 5.78 -5.84
N GLU A 71 -8.10 4.59 -5.55
CA GLU A 71 -7.42 4.29 -4.29
C GLU A 71 -6.13 5.09 -4.15
N LEU A 72 -5.36 5.22 -5.23
CA LEU A 72 -4.13 6.02 -5.21
C LEU A 72 -4.45 7.51 -5.04
N LYS A 73 -5.51 8.04 -5.65
CA LYS A 73 -5.95 9.41 -5.37
C LYS A 73 -6.38 9.59 -3.92
N SER A 74 -7.14 8.65 -3.37
CA SER A 74 -7.56 8.66 -1.97
C SER A 74 -6.36 8.59 -1.02
N ALA A 75 -5.28 7.92 -1.44
CA ALA A 75 -3.99 7.90 -0.75
C ALA A 75 -3.21 9.22 -0.83
N GLY A 76 -3.63 10.16 -1.67
CA GLY A 76 -3.00 11.47 -1.84
C GLY A 76 -1.99 11.55 -2.98
N PHE A 77 -1.99 10.60 -3.92
CA PHE A 77 -1.20 10.70 -5.15
C PHE A 77 -1.81 11.72 -6.11
N ASN A 78 -0.94 12.55 -6.68
CA ASN A 78 -1.32 13.57 -7.64
C ASN A 78 -1.41 12.99 -9.04
N ALA A 79 -2.16 13.69 -9.90
CA ALA A 79 -2.31 13.32 -11.29
C ALA A 79 -0.98 13.19 -12.05
N ARG A 80 0.06 13.93 -11.66
CA ARG A 80 1.41 13.78 -12.25
C ARG A 80 2.06 12.44 -11.89
N GLU A 81 1.98 12.04 -10.62
CA GLU A 81 2.55 10.78 -10.11
C GLU A 81 1.81 9.57 -10.74
N LEU A 82 0.49 9.67 -10.85
CA LEU A 82 -0.30 8.63 -11.50
C LEU A 82 -0.02 8.53 -13.01
N LYS A 83 0.28 9.65 -13.66
CA LYS A 83 0.70 9.64 -15.06
C LYS A 83 2.03 8.91 -15.27
N THR A 84 2.95 8.98 -14.30
CA THR A 84 4.25 8.31 -14.40
C THR A 84 4.18 6.80 -14.27
N VAL A 85 3.05 6.25 -13.84
CA VAL A 85 2.86 4.80 -13.70
C VAL A 85 2.01 4.18 -14.81
N GLY A 86 1.63 4.98 -15.81
CA GLY A 86 0.88 4.51 -16.97
C GLY A 86 -0.62 4.78 -16.91
N PHE A 87 -1.13 5.45 -15.87
CA PHE A 87 -2.50 5.97 -15.91
C PHE A 87 -2.59 7.15 -16.86
N SER A 88 -3.51 7.09 -17.83
CA SER A 88 -3.66 8.17 -18.79
C SER A 88 -4.37 9.37 -18.14
N ALA A 89 -4.25 10.53 -18.78
CA ALA A 89 -4.99 11.73 -18.36
C ALA A 89 -6.51 11.50 -18.37
N GLU A 90 -6.98 10.58 -19.22
CA GLU A 90 -8.38 10.18 -19.30
C GLU A 90 -8.82 9.36 -18.08
N ASP A 91 -8.03 8.37 -17.63
CA ASP A 91 -8.29 7.62 -16.40
C ASP A 91 -8.32 8.53 -15.17
N LEU A 92 -7.41 9.52 -15.16
CA LEU A 92 -7.36 10.56 -14.14
C LEU A 92 -8.59 11.47 -14.16
N ARG A 93 -9.19 11.69 -15.32
CA ARG A 93 -10.44 12.44 -15.43
C ARG A 93 -11.63 11.59 -14.98
N LEU A 94 -11.69 10.34 -15.41
CA LEU A 94 -12.78 9.39 -15.13
C LEU A 94 -12.94 9.14 -13.61
N SER A 95 -11.86 8.83 -12.92
CA SER A 95 -11.83 8.68 -11.46
C SER A 95 -12.25 9.97 -10.72
N ALA A 96 -11.86 11.15 -11.22
CA ALA A 96 -12.30 12.41 -10.61
C ALA A 96 -13.82 12.66 -10.75
N SER A 97 -14.44 12.11 -11.80
CA SER A 97 -15.88 12.22 -12.03
C SER A 97 -16.73 11.16 -11.32
N THR A 98 -16.13 10.14 -10.69
CA THR A 98 -16.91 9.01 -10.11
C THR A 98 -17.40 9.26 -8.67
N VAL A 99 -16.93 10.31 -7.98
CA VAL A 99 -17.25 10.58 -6.57
C VAL A 99 -18.58 11.34 -6.37
N ARG A 100 -19.55 11.27 -7.30
CA ARG A 100 -20.82 12.01 -7.13
C ARG A 100 -22.13 11.23 -7.23
N THR A 101 -22.13 9.91 -7.41
CA THR A 101 -23.42 9.19 -7.43
C THR A 101 -23.29 7.77 -6.92
N SER A 102 -23.64 7.54 -5.66
CA SER A 102 -24.36 6.38 -5.11
C SER A 102 -24.67 6.66 -3.64
#